data_AF-A0A8S3REE2-F1
#
_entry.id   AF-A0A8S3REE2-F1
#
_cell.length_a   1.000
_cell.length_b   1.000
_cell.length_c   1.000
_cell.angle_alpha   90.00
_cell.angle_beta   90.00
_cell.angle_gamma   90.00
#
_symmetry.space_group_name_H-M   'P 1'
#
loop_
_entity.id
_entity.type
_entity.pdbx_description
1 polymer ?
#
loop_
_entity_poly.entity_id
_entity_poly.type
_entity_poly.pdbx_seq_one_letter_code
_entity_poly.pdbx_strand_id
1 'polypeptide(L)'
;MPHQLNKFFSKSQDLSGKLIITEKENAELKFTLQQLRYESLTEIESLKSVINVLKGSMIDIENSSSIVVESLRKSNESMVSRIQARDQQIEALEADVRKHKTDLDKKDEIIYSFKQHNNHEIHNNKDENWTQVQPKNSNSTTETKASQNKPQVLLIGTSNTKGIQPEKFSSSYTLQKREAMTLADTEKTISQIKDPPNVLVLHSLTNDLKESAPVCVSHMKT
;
A
#
# COMPACT_ATOMS: atom_id res chain seq x y z
N MET A 1 57.36 89.89 -28.34
CA MET A 1 56.60 89.70 -27.08
C MET A 1 55.14 89.24 -27.29
N PRO A 2 54.32 89.79 -28.21
CA PRO A 2 52.89 89.42 -28.32
C PRO A 2 52.62 87.96 -28.74
N HIS A 3 53.48 87.40 -29.58
CA HIS A 3 53.23 86.10 -30.21
C HIS A 3 53.33 84.91 -29.24
N GLN A 4 54.22 84.99 -28.24
CA GLN A 4 54.36 83.94 -27.22
C GLN A 4 53.21 83.95 -26.22
N LEU A 5 52.70 85.14 -25.88
CA LEU A 5 51.53 85.29 -25.01
C LEU A 5 50.29 84.63 -25.63
N ASN A 6 50.01 84.89 -26.90
CA ASN A 6 48.89 84.26 -27.61
C ASN A 6 49.03 82.73 -27.69
N LYS A 7 50.26 82.22 -27.89
CA LYS A 7 50.52 80.77 -27.88
C LYS A 7 50.28 80.14 -26.51
N PHE A 8 50.63 80.86 -25.44
CA PHE A 8 50.35 80.43 -24.06
C PHE A 8 48.84 80.38 -23.78
N PHE A 9 48.10 81.44 -24.11
CA PHE A 9 46.64 81.47 -23.89
C PHE A 9 45.90 80.40 -24.69
N SER A 10 46.26 80.20 -25.97
CA SER A 10 45.67 79.15 -26.79
C SER A 10 45.93 77.74 -26.22
N LYS A 11 47.15 77.47 -25.75
CA LYS A 11 47.48 76.19 -25.11
C LYS A 11 46.77 76.01 -23.76
N SER A 12 46.61 77.08 -22.99
CA SER A 12 45.86 77.06 -21.73
C SER A 12 44.37 76.78 -21.95
N GLN A 13 43.76 77.35 -23.00
CA GLN A 13 42.38 77.05 -23.38
C GLN A 13 42.20 75.59 -23.84
N ASP A 14 43.12 75.06 -24.64
CA ASP A 14 43.09 73.64 -25.07
C ASP A 14 43.21 72.68 -23.88
N LEU A 15 44.11 72.96 -22.94
CA LEU A 15 44.26 72.16 -21.71
C LEU A 15 43.02 72.23 -20.82
N SER A 16 42.40 73.41 -20.69
CA SER A 16 41.15 73.58 -19.93
C SER A 16 40.00 72.80 -20.56
N GLY A 17 39.85 72.84 -21.89
CA GLY A 17 38.84 72.07 -22.60
C GLY A 17 39.02 70.56 -22.42
N LYS A 18 40.27 70.06 -22.49
CA LYS A 18 40.59 68.65 -22.22
C LYS A 18 40.26 68.25 -20.79
N LEU A 19 40.59 69.08 -19.79
CA LEU A 19 40.27 68.81 -18.40
C LEU A 19 38.76 68.67 -18.17
N ILE A 20 37.96 69.58 -18.74
CA ILE A 20 36.49 69.55 -18.63
C ILE A 20 35.92 68.25 -19.24
N ILE A 21 36.44 67.82 -20.39
CA ILE A 21 36.03 66.56 -21.02
C ILE A 21 36.38 65.37 -20.12
N THR A 22 37.62 65.31 -19.60
CA THR A 22 38.03 64.22 -18.70
C THR A 22 37.20 64.18 -17.42
N GLU A 23 36.87 65.33 -16.83
CA GLU A 23 36.02 65.40 -15.62
C GLU A 23 34.61 64.87 -15.90
N LYS A 24 34.04 65.19 -17.07
CA LYS A 24 32.74 64.69 -17.48
C LYS A 24 32.75 63.17 -17.69
N GLU A 25 33.73 62.65 -18.43
CA GLU A 25 33.90 61.21 -18.65
C GLU A 25 34.08 60.46 -17.33
N ASN A 26 34.84 61.03 -16.39
CA ASN A 26 35.06 60.45 -15.07
C ASN A 26 33.78 60.43 -14.22
N ALA A 27 32.93 61.45 -14.34
CA ALA A 27 31.61 61.48 -13.70
C ALA A 27 30.67 60.40 -14.27
N GLU A 28 30.64 60.23 -15.59
CA GLU A 28 29.85 59.18 -16.26
C GLU A 28 30.33 57.77 -15.88
N LEU A 29 31.64 57.55 -15.82
CA LEU A 29 32.25 56.31 -15.33
C LEU A 29 31.85 56.02 -13.88
N LYS A 30 31.91 57.03 -13.00
CA LYS A 30 31.53 56.88 -11.59
C LYS A 30 30.05 56.53 -11.43
N PHE A 31 29.18 57.15 -12.22
CA PHE A 31 27.76 56.83 -12.24
C PHE A 31 27.52 55.38 -12.68
N THR A 32 28.13 54.96 -13.78
CA THR A 32 28.00 53.60 -14.33
C THR A 32 28.48 52.54 -13.33
N LEU A 33 29.62 52.78 -12.67
CA LEU A 33 30.14 51.89 -11.62
C LEU A 33 29.19 51.79 -10.43
N GLN A 34 28.55 52.90 -10.04
CA GLN A 34 27.60 52.90 -8.94
C GLN A 34 26.32 52.13 -9.28
N GLN A 35 25.85 52.24 -10.53
CA GLN A 35 24.70 51.47 -11.02
C GLN A 35 25.01 49.97 -11.05
N LEU A 36 26.14 49.56 -11.63
CA LEU A 36 26.57 48.16 -11.65
C LEU A 36 26.70 47.57 -10.23
N ARG A 37 27.24 48.35 -9.29
CA ARG A 37 27.34 47.94 -7.89
C ARG A 37 25.97 47.70 -7.26
N TYR A 38 25.00 48.58 -7.54
CA TYR A 38 23.63 48.41 -7.04
C TYR A 38 22.98 47.15 -7.60
N GLU A 39 23.06 46.95 -8.92
CA GLU A 39 22.52 45.77 -9.61
C GLU A 39 23.14 44.48 -9.04
N SER A 40 24.47 44.43 -8.89
CA SER A 40 25.17 43.29 -8.28
C SER A 40 24.73 43.03 -6.84
N LEU A 41 24.50 44.07 -6.03
CA LEU A 41 24.03 43.90 -4.65
C LEU A 41 22.62 43.30 -4.62
N THR A 42 21.72 43.78 -5.47
CA THR A 42 20.36 43.23 -5.57
C THR A 42 20.35 41.77 -6.02
N GLU A 43 21.24 41.41 -6.96
CA GLU A 43 21.39 40.02 -7.40
C GLU A 43 21.94 39.13 -6.27
N ILE A 44 22.95 39.60 -5.52
CA ILE A 44 23.49 38.87 -4.36
C ILE A 44 22.41 38.63 -3.30
N GLU A 45 21.56 39.62 -3.02
CA GLU A 45 20.46 39.48 -2.06
C GLU A 45 19.40 38.48 -2.54
N SER A 46 19.05 38.52 -3.83
CA SER A 46 18.16 37.53 -4.45
C SER A 46 18.74 36.11 -4.35
N LEU A 47 20.01 35.92 -4.68
CA LEU A 47 20.70 34.63 -4.58
C LEU A 47 20.74 34.12 -3.14
N LYS A 48 20.98 34.98 -2.15
CA LYS A 48 20.92 34.60 -0.73
C LYS A 48 19.53 34.12 -0.33
N SER A 49 18.47 34.77 -0.82
CA SER A 49 17.09 34.35 -0.59
C SER A 49 16.85 32.94 -1.15
N VAL A 50 17.24 32.69 -2.41
CA VAL A 50 17.12 31.37 -3.05
C VAL A 50 17.88 30.30 -2.27
N ILE A 51 19.10 30.58 -1.82
CA ILE A 51 19.90 29.64 -1.01
C ILE A 51 19.18 29.28 0.30
N ASN A 52 18.54 30.25 0.96
CA ASN A 52 17.81 29.99 2.20
C ASN A 52 16.57 29.12 1.97
N VAL A 53 15.83 29.35 0.88
CA VAL A 53 14.69 28.51 0.48
C VAL A 53 15.14 27.08 0.18
N LEU A 54 16.24 26.91 -0.55
CA LEU A 54 16.80 25.60 -0.86
C LEU A 54 17.25 24.85 0.40
N LYS A 55 17.89 25.54 1.35
CA LYS A 55 18.27 24.95 2.65
C LYS A 55 17.05 24.47 3.43
N GLY A 56 15.99 25.27 3.50
CA GLY A 56 14.74 24.86 4.16
C GLY A 56 14.13 23.62 3.50
N SER A 57 14.02 23.64 2.18
CA SER A 57 13.48 22.52 1.40
C SER A 57 14.29 21.23 1.58
N MET A 58 15.62 21.33 1.68
CA MET A 58 16.50 20.18 1.91
C MET A 58 16.26 19.55 3.28
N ILE A 59 16.10 20.37 4.32
CA ILE A 59 15.76 19.90 5.69
C ILE A 59 14.39 19.20 5.69
N ASP A 60 13.40 19.77 5.01
CA ASP A 60 12.05 19.19 4.94
C ASP A 60 12.04 17.83 4.22
N ILE A 61 12.82 17.70 3.14
CA ILE A 61 13.01 16.44 2.41
C ILE A 61 13.70 15.40 3.31
N GLU A 62 14.74 15.79 4.04
CA GLU A 62 15.47 14.90 4.94
C GLU A 62 14.56 14.37 6.06
N ASN A 63 13.79 15.25 6.69
CA ASN A 63 12.82 14.89 7.71
C ASN A 63 11.74 13.94 7.16
N SER A 64 11.16 14.28 6.00
CA SER A 64 10.14 13.47 5.35
C SER A 64 10.67 12.09 4.96
N SER A 65 11.88 12.03 4.43
CA SER A 65 12.56 10.77 4.08
C SER A 65 12.79 9.90 5.32
N SER A 66 13.27 10.49 6.41
CA SER A 66 13.48 9.79 7.69
C SER A 66 12.19 9.15 8.22
N ILE A 67 11.07 9.89 8.18
CA ILE A 67 9.75 9.39 8.59
C ILE A 67 9.31 8.21 7.73
N VAL A 68 9.44 8.31 6.40
CA VAL A 68 9.05 7.24 5.47
C VAL A 68 9.90 5.98 5.71
N VAL A 69 11.20 6.13 5.87
CA VAL A 69 12.12 5.01 6.15
C VAL A 69 11.73 4.29 7.44
N GLU A 70 11.47 5.02 8.52
CA GLU A 70 11.10 4.39 9.80
C GLU A 70 9.72 3.72 9.73
N SER A 71 8.77 4.32 9.01
CA SER A 71 7.45 3.70 8.77
C SER A 71 7.57 2.38 8.00
N LEU A 72 8.37 2.37 6.93
CA LEU A 72 8.63 1.16 6.15
C LEU A 72 9.36 0.10 6.98
N ARG A 73 10.31 0.51 7.82
CA ARG A 73 11.05 -0.38 8.73
C ARG A 73 10.08 -1.10 9.69
N LYS A 74 9.21 -0.34 10.37
CA LYS A 74 8.19 -0.90 11.28
C LYS A 74 7.19 -1.82 10.56
N SER A 75 6.75 -1.43 9.37
CA SER A 75 5.86 -2.27 8.56
C SER A 75 6.53 -3.60 8.19
N ASN A 76 7.81 -3.55 7.80
CA ASN A 76 8.56 -4.75 7.43
C ASN A 76 8.78 -5.67 8.64
N GLU A 77 9.16 -5.12 9.80
CA GLU A 77 9.27 -5.87 11.05
C GLU A 77 7.94 -6.57 11.39
N SER A 78 6.82 -5.87 11.29
CA SER A 78 5.49 -6.45 11.52
C SER A 78 5.18 -7.60 10.55
N MET A 79 5.50 -7.42 9.26
CA MET A 79 5.29 -8.47 8.25
C MET A 79 6.14 -9.71 8.54
N VAL A 80 7.41 -9.53 8.91
CA VAL A 80 8.31 -10.64 9.29
C VAL A 80 7.74 -11.41 10.48
N SER A 81 7.28 -10.72 11.53
CA SER A 81 6.64 -11.39 12.67
C SER A 81 5.38 -12.17 12.28
N ARG A 82 4.56 -11.63 11.37
CA ARG A 82 3.36 -12.32 10.86
C ARG A 82 3.71 -13.57 10.05
N ILE A 83 4.77 -13.52 9.24
CA ILE A 83 5.26 -14.68 8.49
C ILE A 83 5.70 -15.77 9.45
N GLN A 84 6.53 -15.45 10.43
CA GLN A 84 6.99 -16.41 11.45
C GLN A 84 5.82 -17.06 12.19
N ALA A 85 4.80 -16.29 12.58
CA ALA A 85 3.60 -16.83 13.22
C ALA A 85 2.80 -17.76 12.29
N ARG A 86 2.77 -17.49 10.98
CA ARG A 86 2.12 -18.36 10.00
C ARG A 86 2.91 -19.64 9.77
N ASP A 87 4.23 -19.56 9.71
CA ASP A 87 5.10 -20.73 9.57
C ASP A 87 4.90 -21.70 10.74
N GLN A 88 4.81 -21.17 11.97
CA GLN A 88 4.49 -21.98 13.16
C GLN A 88 3.11 -22.65 13.07
N GLN A 89 2.10 -21.95 12.52
CA GLN A 89 0.76 -22.53 12.33
C GLN A 89 0.78 -23.64 11.26
N ILE A 90 1.55 -23.46 10.18
CA ILE A 90 1.72 -24.47 9.14
C ILE A 90 2.36 -25.72 9.74
N GLU A 91 3.45 -25.56 10.50
CA GLU A 91 4.14 -26.68 11.15
C GLU A 91 3.22 -27.47 12.09
N ALA A 92 2.39 -26.76 12.88
CA ALA A 92 1.41 -27.39 13.75
C ALA A 92 0.34 -28.17 12.96
N LEU A 93 -0.20 -27.58 11.89
CA LEU A 93 -1.18 -28.25 11.02
C LEU A 93 -0.58 -29.47 10.32
N GLU A 94 0.67 -29.40 9.88
CA GLU A 94 1.37 -30.55 9.30
C GLU A 94 1.54 -31.68 10.31
N ALA A 95 1.82 -31.37 11.57
CA ALA A 95 1.89 -32.37 12.63
C ALA A 95 0.53 -33.05 12.87
N ASP A 96 -0.57 -32.28 12.89
CA ASP A 96 -1.93 -32.81 13.03
C ASP A 96 -2.33 -33.69 11.83
N VAL A 97 -2.00 -33.27 10.60
CA VAL A 97 -2.24 -34.08 9.39
C VAL A 97 -1.49 -35.40 9.46
N ARG A 98 -0.20 -35.38 9.86
CA ARG A 98 0.59 -36.62 10.05
C ARG A 98 -0.07 -37.55 11.07
N LYS A 99 -0.53 -37.01 12.20
CA LYS A 99 -1.23 -37.79 13.24
C LYS A 99 -2.53 -38.41 12.71
N HIS A 100 -3.38 -37.61 12.06
CA HIS A 100 -4.63 -38.10 11.49
C HIS A 100 -4.40 -39.16 10.41
N LYS A 101 -3.34 -39.03 9.61
CA LYS A 101 -2.96 -40.05 8.65
C LYS A 101 -2.63 -41.39 9.34
N THR A 102 -1.82 -41.37 10.40
CA THR A 102 -1.52 -42.58 11.19
C THR A 102 -2.77 -43.19 11.83
N ASP A 103 -3.70 -42.36 12.34
CA ASP A 103 -4.94 -42.86 12.93
C ASP A 103 -5.87 -43.50 11.89
N LEU A 104 -5.90 -42.97 10.66
CA LEU A 104 -6.63 -43.59 9.54
C LEU A 104 -6.00 -44.93 9.15
N ASP A 105 -4.68 -45.00 9.04
CA ASP A 105 -3.97 -46.25 8.70
C ASP A 105 -4.27 -47.36 9.72
N LYS A 106 -4.26 -47.03 11.03
CA LYS A 106 -4.66 -47.96 12.10
C LYS A 106 -6.11 -48.43 11.96
N LYS A 107 -7.03 -47.53 11.61
CA LYS A 107 -8.44 -47.90 11.39
C LYS A 107 -8.59 -48.84 10.20
N ASP A 108 -7.86 -48.61 9.13
CA ASP A 108 -7.85 -49.49 7.95
C ASP A 108 -7.32 -50.89 8.30
N GLU A 109 -6.27 -51.01 9.12
CA GLU A 109 -5.78 -52.29 9.64
C GLU A 109 -6.82 -53.05 10.49
N ILE A 110 -7.55 -52.33 11.36
CA ILE A 110 -8.65 -52.91 12.16
C ILE A 110 -9.77 -53.39 11.24
N ILE A 111 -10.16 -52.62 10.23
CA ILE A 111 -11.20 -53.02 9.27
C ILE A 111 -10.75 -54.26 8.49
N TYR A 112 -9.49 -54.28 8.06
CA TYR A 112 -8.92 -55.42 7.34
C TYR A 112 -8.94 -56.70 8.19
N SER A 113 -8.46 -56.63 9.44
CA SER A 113 -8.48 -57.77 10.37
C SER A 113 -9.90 -58.25 10.70
N PHE A 114 -10.85 -57.33 10.90
CA PHE A 114 -12.26 -57.68 11.12
C PHE A 114 -12.88 -58.41 9.91
N LYS A 115 -12.60 -57.94 8.69
CA LYS A 115 -13.04 -58.64 7.46
C LYS A 115 -12.46 -60.05 7.35
N GLN A 116 -11.19 -60.23 7.71
CA GLN A 116 -10.54 -61.55 7.71
C GLN A 116 -11.15 -62.49 8.74
N HIS A 117 -11.44 -62.00 9.96
CA HIS A 117 -12.07 -62.78 11.02
C HIS A 117 -13.49 -63.24 10.64
N ASN A 118 -14.33 -62.33 10.14
CA ASN A 118 -15.69 -62.66 9.72
C ASN A 118 -15.72 -63.64 8.52
N ASN A 119 -14.78 -63.55 7.59
CA ASN A 119 -14.68 -64.52 6.49
C ASN A 119 -14.28 -65.93 6.99
N HIS A 120 -13.53 -66.05 8.09
CA HIS A 120 -13.20 -67.34 8.70
C HIS A 120 -14.39 -67.97 9.44
N GLU A 121 -15.22 -67.18 10.14
CA GLU A 121 -16.38 -67.71 10.86
C GLU A 121 -17.49 -68.23 9.93
N ILE A 122 -17.71 -67.59 8.78
CA ILE A 122 -18.77 -67.98 7.82
C ILE A 122 -18.42 -69.29 7.09
N HIS A 123 -17.15 -69.68 6.99
CA HIS A 123 -16.73 -70.94 6.36
C HIS A 123 -16.65 -72.13 7.33
N ASN A 124 -16.63 -71.89 8.64
CA ASN A 124 -16.59 -72.97 9.65
C ASN A 124 -17.96 -73.32 10.26
N ASN A 125 -19.00 -72.51 10.09
CA ASN A 125 -20.36 -72.83 10.52
C ASN A 125 -21.27 -73.15 9.33
N LYS A 126 -21.15 -74.36 8.79
CA LYS A 126 -22.13 -74.92 7.82
C LYS A 126 -23.24 -75.73 8.47
N ASP A 127 -23.18 -75.97 9.78
CA ASP A 127 -24.21 -76.67 10.53
C ASP A 127 -24.56 -75.85 11.77
N GLU A 128 -25.42 -74.85 11.66
CA GLU A 128 -26.24 -74.44 12.80
C GLU A 128 -27.46 -73.60 12.39
N ASN A 129 -28.55 -73.94 13.05
CA ASN A 129 -29.94 -73.60 12.78
C ASN A 129 -30.20 -72.10 12.99
N TRP A 130 -30.52 -71.36 11.92
CA TRP A 130 -30.83 -69.94 12.01
C TRP A 130 -32.19 -69.71 12.68
N THR A 131 -32.17 -69.40 13.98
CA THR A 131 -33.34 -68.80 14.64
C THR A 131 -33.30 -67.29 14.36
N GLN A 132 -34.32 -66.80 13.67
CA GLN A 132 -34.46 -65.39 13.31
C GLN A 132 -34.71 -64.54 14.57
N VAL A 133 -33.66 -63.91 15.10
CA VAL A 133 -33.79 -62.93 16.17
C VAL A 133 -34.14 -61.58 15.55
N GLN A 134 -35.38 -61.13 15.76
CA GLN A 134 -35.80 -59.77 15.43
C GLN A 134 -34.93 -58.76 16.21
N PRO A 135 -34.38 -57.71 15.56
CA PRO A 135 -33.76 -56.63 16.28
C PRO A 135 -34.84 -55.82 17.01
N LYS A 136 -34.77 -55.83 18.35
CA LYS A 136 -35.47 -54.85 19.18
C LYS A 136 -34.92 -53.47 18.83
N ASN A 137 -35.79 -52.67 18.21
CA ASN A 137 -35.58 -51.27 17.91
C ASN A 137 -35.48 -50.50 19.23
N SER A 138 -34.27 -50.15 19.66
CA SER A 138 -34.03 -49.30 20.82
C SER A 138 -33.34 -48.01 20.39
N ASN A 139 -34.10 -46.93 20.53
CA ASN A 139 -33.70 -45.53 20.61
C ASN A 139 -33.27 -44.85 19.30
N SER A 140 -34.27 -44.35 18.59
CA SER A 140 -34.15 -43.13 17.80
C SER A 140 -33.78 -41.96 18.73
N THR A 141 -32.49 -41.70 18.89
CA THR A 141 -32.05 -40.37 19.27
C THR A 141 -32.41 -39.47 18.10
N THR A 142 -33.43 -38.65 18.28
CA THR A 142 -33.69 -37.49 17.43
C THR A 142 -32.47 -36.59 17.51
N GLU A 143 -31.49 -36.82 16.63
CA GLU A 143 -30.53 -35.80 16.25
C GLU A 143 -31.33 -34.69 15.59
N THR A 144 -31.61 -33.68 16.42
CA THR A 144 -31.96 -32.33 16.03
C THR A 144 -31.16 -31.99 14.77
N LYS A 145 -31.84 -31.87 13.63
CA LYS A 145 -31.25 -31.38 12.39
C LYS A 145 -30.48 -30.11 12.72
N ALA A 146 -29.16 -30.21 12.80
CA ALA A 146 -28.30 -29.05 12.79
C ALA A 146 -28.59 -28.38 11.45
N SER A 147 -29.31 -27.27 11.48
CA SER A 147 -29.42 -26.36 10.35
C SER A 147 -27.99 -26.10 9.89
N GLN A 148 -27.60 -26.66 8.74
CA GLN A 148 -26.34 -26.36 8.10
C GLN A 148 -26.37 -24.87 7.74
N ASN A 149 -25.93 -24.02 8.67
CA ASN A 149 -25.72 -22.60 8.41
C ASN A 149 -24.60 -22.51 7.36
N LYS A 150 -25.01 -22.30 6.11
CA LYS A 150 -24.07 -22.09 5.01
C LYS A 150 -23.15 -20.92 5.37
N PRO A 151 -21.84 -21.03 5.09
CA PRO A 151 -20.90 -19.96 5.36
C PRO A 151 -21.36 -18.67 4.67
N GLN A 152 -21.37 -17.58 5.43
CA GLN A 152 -21.73 -16.25 4.94
C GLN A 152 -20.48 -15.55 4.41
N VAL A 153 -20.54 -15.18 3.14
CA VAL A 153 -19.51 -14.40 2.45
C VAL A 153 -20.05 -13.00 2.23
N LEU A 154 -19.30 -11.99 2.62
CA LEU A 154 -19.61 -10.59 2.32
C LEU A 154 -18.60 -10.05 1.31
N LEU A 155 -19.09 -9.61 0.16
CA LEU A 155 -18.31 -8.86 -0.82
C LEU A 155 -18.60 -7.36 -0.65
N ILE A 156 -17.57 -6.58 -0.34
CA ILE A 156 -17.62 -5.12 -0.37
C ILE A 156 -16.79 -4.65 -1.55
N GLY A 157 -17.35 -3.85 -2.43
CA GLY A 157 -16.55 -3.28 -3.51
C GLY A 157 -17.17 -2.08 -4.21
N THR A 158 -16.37 -1.49 -5.10
CA THR A 158 -16.75 -0.31 -5.88
C THR A 158 -17.72 -0.66 -7.01
N SER A 159 -18.03 0.32 -7.87
CA SER A 159 -18.83 0.14 -9.10
C SER A 159 -18.36 -1.00 -10.00
N ASN A 160 -17.10 -1.43 -9.90
CA ASN A 160 -16.55 -2.54 -10.68
C ASN A 160 -17.14 -3.90 -10.28
N THR A 161 -17.72 -3.99 -9.09
CA THR A 161 -18.40 -5.22 -8.63
C THR A 161 -19.86 -5.27 -9.06
N LYS A 162 -20.41 -4.24 -9.74
CA LYS A 162 -21.82 -4.17 -10.15
C LYS A 162 -22.29 -5.38 -10.95
N GLY A 163 -21.45 -5.91 -11.84
CA GLY A 163 -21.75 -7.08 -12.67
C GLY A 163 -21.78 -8.43 -11.91
N ILE A 164 -21.33 -8.46 -10.66
CA ILE A 164 -21.33 -9.67 -9.83
C ILE A 164 -22.77 -9.91 -9.33
N GLN A 165 -23.36 -11.01 -9.79
CA GLN A 165 -24.68 -11.50 -9.40
C GLN A 165 -24.52 -12.63 -8.37
N PRO A 166 -24.89 -12.41 -7.09
CA PRO A 166 -24.71 -13.40 -6.02
C PRO A 166 -25.34 -14.77 -6.32
N GLU A 167 -26.39 -14.81 -7.13
CA GLU A 167 -27.16 -16.00 -7.47
C GLU A 167 -26.42 -16.92 -8.44
N LYS A 168 -25.38 -16.43 -9.12
CA LYS A 168 -24.54 -17.21 -10.05
C LYS A 168 -23.43 -18.01 -9.36
N PHE A 169 -23.27 -17.83 -8.05
CA PHE A 169 -22.23 -18.49 -7.27
C PHE A 169 -22.73 -19.81 -6.68
N SER A 170 -21.78 -20.63 -6.23
CA SER A 170 -22.06 -21.96 -5.67
C SER A 170 -23.10 -21.89 -4.56
N SER A 171 -24.03 -22.84 -4.55
CA SER A 171 -25.05 -22.99 -3.51
C SER A 171 -24.46 -23.43 -2.14
N SER A 172 -23.16 -23.68 -2.06
CA SER A 172 -22.45 -24.07 -0.83
C SER A 172 -22.22 -22.92 0.16
N TYR A 173 -22.47 -21.67 -0.23
CA TYR A 173 -22.36 -20.49 0.64
C TYR A 173 -23.44 -19.45 0.34
N THR A 174 -23.60 -18.49 1.25
CA THR A 174 -24.48 -17.34 1.05
C THR A 174 -23.62 -16.12 0.77
N LEU A 175 -23.74 -15.52 -0.41
CA LEU A 175 -23.02 -14.30 -0.78
C LEU A 175 -23.91 -13.08 -0.59
N GLN A 176 -23.49 -12.14 0.24
CA GLN A 176 -24.04 -10.79 0.31
C GLN A 176 -23.07 -9.82 -0.35
N LYS A 177 -23.60 -8.83 -1.05
CA LYS A 177 -22.82 -7.79 -1.71
C LYS A 177 -23.22 -6.41 -1.19
N ARG A 178 -22.23 -5.57 -0.90
CA ARG A 178 -22.40 -4.16 -0.53
C ARG A 178 -21.51 -3.28 -1.40
N GLU A 179 -22.03 -2.12 -1.77
CA GLU A 179 -21.26 -1.14 -2.54
C GLU A 179 -20.58 -0.15 -1.58
N ALA A 180 -19.28 0.05 -1.77
CA ALA A 180 -18.49 1.08 -1.11
C ALA A 180 -17.57 1.71 -2.16
N MET A 181 -17.70 3.02 -2.39
CA MET A 181 -17.06 3.67 -3.53
C MET A 181 -15.60 4.04 -3.26
N THR A 182 -15.25 4.31 -2.00
CA THR A 182 -13.90 4.66 -1.55
C THR A 182 -13.40 3.70 -0.46
N LEU A 183 -12.12 3.82 -0.10
CA LEU A 183 -11.58 3.13 1.08
C LEU A 183 -12.27 3.59 2.37
N ALA A 184 -12.54 4.89 2.51
CA ALA A 184 -13.25 5.43 3.67
C ALA A 184 -14.68 4.86 3.79
N ASP A 185 -15.39 4.70 2.66
CA ASP A 185 -16.70 4.06 2.64
C ASP A 185 -16.62 2.57 3.01
N THR A 186 -15.55 1.91 2.60
CA THR A 186 -15.30 0.49 2.90
C THR A 186 -15.12 0.31 4.40
N GLU A 187 -14.28 1.14 5.04
CA GLU A 187 -14.07 1.13 6.49
C GLU A 187 -15.37 1.40 7.24
N LYS A 188 -16.12 2.44 6.84
CA LYS A 188 -17.43 2.76 7.41
C LYS A 188 -18.40 1.58 7.29
N THR A 189 -18.42 0.90 6.14
CA THR A 189 -19.28 -0.26 5.90
C THR A 189 -18.92 -1.43 6.80
N ILE A 190 -17.61 -1.67 7.03
CA ILE A 190 -17.12 -2.72 7.93
C ILE A 190 -17.51 -2.41 9.38
N SER A 191 -17.32 -1.17 9.83
CA SER A 191 -17.68 -0.75 11.20
C SER A 191 -19.17 -0.86 11.53
N GLN A 192 -20.03 -0.93 10.52
CA GLN A 192 -21.49 -1.06 10.67
C GLN A 192 -21.99 -2.51 10.66
N ILE A 193 -21.11 -3.49 10.47
CA ILE A 193 -21.46 -4.92 10.47
C ILE A 193 -21.72 -5.35 11.92
N LYS A 194 -22.96 -5.69 12.24
CA LYS A 194 -23.36 -6.23 13.56
C LYS A 194 -22.94 -7.69 13.74
N ASP A 195 -23.12 -8.49 12.69
CA ASP A 195 -22.78 -9.92 12.69
C ASP A 195 -21.65 -10.16 11.67
N PRO A 196 -20.43 -10.50 12.13
CA PRO A 196 -19.28 -10.65 11.23
C PRO A 196 -19.47 -11.86 10.29
N PRO A 197 -19.23 -11.69 8.98
CA PRO A 197 -19.32 -12.80 8.02
C PRO A 197 -18.20 -13.81 8.27
N ASN A 198 -18.38 -15.04 7.80
CA ASN A 198 -17.33 -16.06 7.83
C ASN A 198 -16.16 -15.69 6.91
N VAL A 199 -16.44 -15.01 5.79
CA VAL A 199 -15.44 -14.53 4.83
C VAL A 199 -15.78 -13.12 4.38
N LEU A 200 -14.80 -12.24 4.41
CA LEU A 200 -14.89 -10.88 3.88
C LEU A 200 -14.00 -10.76 2.64
N VAL A 201 -14.60 -10.37 1.51
CA VAL A 201 -13.90 -10.12 0.25
C VAL A 201 -13.97 -8.61 -0.02
N LEU A 202 -12.81 -7.99 -0.20
CA LEU A 202 -12.69 -6.55 -0.44
C LEU A 202 -12.19 -6.30 -1.86
N HIS A 203 -12.99 -5.56 -2.62
CA HIS A 203 -12.63 -5.04 -3.93
C HIS A 203 -12.79 -3.51 -3.93
N SER A 204 -11.92 -2.86 -3.16
CA SER A 204 -11.90 -1.42 -2.89
C SER A 204 -10.71 -0.74 -3.61
N LEU A 205 -10.38 0.52 -3.33
CA LEU A 205 -9.23 1.28 -3.86
C LEU A 205 -9.34 1.80 -5.32
N THR A 206 -10.17 1.18 -6.16
CA THR A 206 -10.24 1.53 -7.60
C THR A 206 -10.71 2.96 -7.93
N ASN A 207 -11.46 3.63 -7.05
CA ASN A 207 -11.82 5.04 -7.24
C ASN A 207 -10.87 5.99 -6.51
N ASP A 208 -10.32 5.58 -5.36
CA ASP A 208 -9.30 6.34 -4.63
C ASP A 208 -8.05 6.57 -5.50
N LEU A 209 -7.71 5.60 -6.37
CA LEU A 209 -6.65 5.72 -7.39
C LEU A 209 -6.98 6.66 -8.56
N LYS A 210 -8.26 6.96 -8.81
CA LYS A 210 -8.66 7.93 -9.86
C LYS A 210 -8.54 9.37 -9.38
N GLU A 211 -8.77 9.61 -8.09
CA GLU A 211 -8.62 10.93 -7.47
C GLU A 211 -7.17 11.25 -7.15
N SER A 212 -6.34 10.22 -6.93
CA SER A 212 -4.89 10.32 -6.81
C SER A 212 -4.18 10.09 -8.14
N ALA A 213 -4.45 10.94 -9.13
CA ALA A 213 -3.59 10.98 -10.31
C ALA A 213 -2.15 11.24 -9.84
N PRO A 214 -1.17 10.38 -10.18
CA PRO A 214 0.18 10.61 -9.72
C PRO A 214 0.73 11.86 -10.43
N VAL A 215 1.36 12.75 -9.65
CA VAL A 215 1.99 14.01 -10.11
C VAL A 215 2.99 13.78 -11.27
N CYS A 216 3.42 12.54 -11.50
CA CYS A 216 4.24 12.16 -12.64
C CYS A 216 3.52 12.20 -14.01
N VAL A 217 2.18 12.27 -14.06
CA VAL A 217 1.43 12.28 -15.34
C VAL A 217 1.02 13.70 -15.77
N SER A 218 1.03 14.68 -14.87
CA SER A 218 0.73 16.07 -15.21
C SER A 218 1.80 16.75 -16.06
N HIS A 219 2.99 16.15 -16.16
CA HIS A 219 4.12 16.63 -16.98
C HIS A 219 4.17 15.99 -18.38
N MET A 220 3.22 15.12 -18.73
CA MET A 220 3.12 14.47 -20.04
C MET A 220 1.94 14.99 -20.89
N LYS A 221 1.48 16.23 -20.65
CA LYS A 221 0.63 16.91 -21.62
C LYS A 221 1.50 17.57 -22.68
N THR A 222 1.32 17.07 -23.89
CA THR A 222 1.80 17.59 -25.18
C THR A 222 1.27 19.00 -25.44
#